data_AF-A0A1F8DT60-F1
#
_entry.id   AF-A0A1F8DT60-F1
#
_cell.length_a   1.000
_cell.length_b   1.000
_cell.length_c   1.000
_cell.angle_alpha   90.00
_cell.angle_beta   90.00
_cell.angle_gamma   90.00
#
_symmetry.space_group_name_H-M   'P 1'
#
loop_
_entity.id
_entity.type
_entity.pdbx_description
1 polymer ?
#
loop_
_entity_poly.entity_id
_entity_poly.type
_entity_poly.pdbx_seq_one_letter_code
_entity_poly.pdbx_strand_id
1 'polypeptide(L)'
;MENQNIEKPIKTYWKFVFGFLGITVLVFGGFFVWDRYLSPSAKSQRQMEKQYEAYMEWEEKYKQAMREDTYGGKTPEETLKMFIEALKKEDIELASKYFALDTNENSEYYLTRKKWEETLERAKKEGKLREIINTVLRAIPTENQELSEKTFWFSVYDAKGNVELLIELSYNSQSKVWKIINI
;
A
#
# COMPACT_ATOMS: atom_id res chain seq x y z
N MET A 1 69.56 -65.21 9.28
CA MET A 1 69.46 -64.31 8.11
C MET A 1 68.06 -63.76 8.12
N GLU A 2 67.72 -62.49 8.18
CA GLU A 2 68.38 -61.22 8.49
C GLU A 2 67.19 -60.29 8.77
N ASN A 3 67.19 -59.62 9.92
CA ASN A 3 66.09 -58.77 10.37
C ASN A 3 66.05 -57.51 9.50
N GLN A 4 65.07 -57.39 8.60
CA GLN A 4 64.86 -56.15 7.86
C GLN A 4 64.18 -55.13 8.77
N ASN A 5 65.01 -54.22 9.29
CA ASN A 5 64.62 -53.08 10.08
C ASN A 5 63.86 -52.08 9.19
N ILE A 6 62.54 -52.01 9.36
CA ILE A 6 61.70 -51.05 8.63
C ILE A 6 61.88 -49.67 9.28
N GLU A 7 62.84 -48.89 8.78
CA GLU A 7 62.99 -47.49 9.19
C GLU A 7 61.78 -46.67 8.73
N LYS A 8 61.04 -46.17 9.72
CA LYS A 8 59.78 -45.41 9.63
C LYS A 8 59.98 -44.01 9.04
N PRO A 9 59.40 -43.63 7.88
CA PRO A 9 59.39 -42.25 7.41
C PRO A 9 58.19 -41.48 7.99
N ILE A 10 58.02 -41.48 9.32
CA ILE A 10 56.83 -40.84 9.94
C ILE A 10 56.93 -39.31 9.85
N LYS A 11 58.10 -38.69 10.01
CA LYS A 11 58.22 -37.21 10.07
C LYS A 11 57.89 -36.48 8.76
N THR A 12 58.10 -37.10 7.61
CA THR A 12 57.88 -36.45 6.30
C THR A 12 56.40 -36.51 5.88
N TYR A 13 55.71 -37.61 6.20
CA TYR A 13 54.29 -37.81 5.89
C TYR A 13 53.36 -36.82 6.60
N TRP A 14 53.64 -36.52 7.89
CA TRP A 14 52.82 -35.57 8.65
C TRP A 14 52.86 -34.13 8.10
N LYS A 15 53.94 -33.71 7.44
CA LYS A 15 54.01 -32.40 6.76
C LYS A 15 53.04 -32.31 5.59
N PHE A 16 52.88 -33.41 4.84
CA PHE A 16 51.91 -33.50 3.76
C PHE A 16 50.48 -33.59 4.29
N VAL A 17 50.26 -34.33 5.39
CA VAL A 17 48.93 -34.41 6.04
C VAL A 17 48.50 -33.04 6.56
N PHE A 18 49.35 -32.30 7.30
CA PHE A 18 49.00 -30.97 7.78
C PHE A 18 48.84 -29.94 6.65
N GLY A 19 49.67 -30.03 5.59
CA GLY A 19 49.50 -29.21 4.39
C GLY A 19 48.16 -29.48 3.69
N PHE A 20 47.79 -30.74 3.52
CA PHE A 20 46.52 -31.15 2.93
C PHE A 20 45.33 -30.73 3.81
N LEU A 21 45.44 -30.88 5.13
CA LEU A 21 44.40 -30.47 6.07
C LEU A 21 44.20 -28.95 6.06
N GLY A 22 45.28 -28.17 5.99
CA GLY A 22 45.23 -26.71 5.84
C GLY A 22 44.54 -26.27 4.54
N ILE A 23 44.88 -26.90 3.41
CA ILE A 23 44.21 -26.65 2.12
C ILE A 23 42.73 -27.03 2.19
N THR A 24 42.41 -28.15 2.82
CA THR A 24 41.03 -28.62 2.99
C THR A 24 40.22 -27.61 3.79
N VAL A 25 40.74 -27.10 4.92
CA VAL A 25 40.08 -26.05 5.72
C VAL A 25 39.88 -24.77 4.92
N LEU A 26 40.84 -24.37 4.09
CA LEU A 26 40.71 -23.18 3.23
C LEU A 26 39.65 -23.37 2.13
N VAL A 27 39.59 -24.54 1.51
CA VAL A 27 38.59 -24.85 0.47
C VAL A 27 37.18 -24.91 1.08
N PHE A 28 37.00 -25.63 2.18
CA PHE A 28 35.70 -25.73 2.84
C PHE A 28 35.27 -24.39 3.48
N GLY A 29 36.20 -23.66 4.10
CA GLY A 29 35.94 -22.33 4.64
C GLY A 29 35.58 -21.32 3.55
N GLY A 30 36.32 -21.33 2.44
CA GLY A 30 36.02 -20.50 1.26
C GLY A 30 34.68 -20.84 0.62
N PHE A 31 34.37 -22.13 0.47
CA PHE A 31 33.07 -22.59 -0.04
C PHE A 31 31.91 -22.18 0.88
N PHE A 32 32.08 -22.32 2.20
CA PHE A 32 31.06 -21.93 3.18
C PHE A 32 30.78 -20.42 3.19
N VAL A 33 31.84 -19.60 3.14
CA VAL A 33 31.70 -18.14 3.03
C VAL A 33 31.06 -17.75 1.69
N TRP A 34 31.44 -18.42 0.61
CA TRP A 34 30.87 -18.17 -0.70
C TRP A 34 29.37 -18.50 -0.73
N ASP A 35 28.98 -19.71 -0.33
CA ASP A 35 27.59 -20.18 -0.37
C ASP A 35 26.65 -19.33 0.52
N ARG A 36 27.13 -18.86 1.68
CA ARG A 36 26.29 -18.15 2.66
C ARG A 36 26.28 -16.62 2.54
N TYR A 37 27.31 -16.01 1.95
CA TYR A 37 27.44 -14.54 1.92
C TYR A 37 27.64 -13.95 0.52
N LEU A 38 28.34 -14.65 -0.38
CA LEU A 38 28.71 -14.12 -1.70
C LEU A 38 27.90 -14.73 -2.84
N SER A 39 27.23 -15.85 -2.60
CA SER A 39 26.44 -16.57 -3.58
C SER A 39 25.25 -15.74 -4.06
N PRO A 40 24.84 -15.92 -5.33
CA PRO A 40 23.60 -15.32 -5.84
C PRO A 40 22.36 -15.69 -5.02
N SER A 41 22.34 -16.88 -4.40
CA SER A 41 21.24 -17.35 -3.54
C SER A 41 21.16 -16.61 -2.21
N ALA A 42 22.29 -16.32 -1.56
CA ALA A 42 22.30 -15.50 -0.34
C ALA A 42 21.89 -14.04 -0.62
N LYS A 43 22.30 -13.49 -1.77
CA LYS A 43 21.86 -12.16 -2.22
C LYS A 43 20.37 -12.13 -2.54
N SER A 44 19.85 -13.15 -3.24
CA SER A 44 18.43 -13.22 -3.58
C SER A 44 17.55 -13.41 -2.35
N GLN A 45 17.96 -14.22 -1.37
CA GLN A 45 17.24 -14.36 -0.10
C GLN A 45 17.14 -13.03 0.66
N ARG A 46 18.26 -12.29 0.78
CA ARG A 46 18.24 -10.95 1.41
C ARG A 46 17.37 -9.95 0.66
N GLN A 47 17.36 -10.02 -0.67
CA GLN A 47 16.52 -9.13 -1.47
C GLN A 47 15.03 -9.47 -1.28
N MET A 48 14.69 -10.76 -1.24
CA MET A 48 13.33 -11.23 -0.99
C MET A 48 12.86 -10.85 0.42
N GLU A 49 13.71 -11.04 1.43
CA GLU A 49 13.44 -10.64 2.81
C GLU A 49 13.16 -9.13 2.91
N LYS A 50 14.00 -8.29 2.29
CA LYS A 50 13.76 -6.84 2.23
C LYS A 50 12.47 -6.46 1.52
N GLN A 51 12.13 -7.14 0.42
CA GLN A 51 10.88 -6.87 -0.31
C GLN A 51 9.67 -7.29 0.52
N TYR A 52 9.78 -8.40 1.24
CA TYR A 52 8.75 -8.87 2.15
C TYR A 52 8.56 -7.92 3.33
N GLU A 53 9.64 -7.48 3.98
CA GLU A 53 9.60 -6.48 5.06
C GLU A 53 8.96 -5.18 4.57
N ALA A 54 9.39 -4.66 3.42
CA ALA A 54 8.81 -3.44 2.84
C ALA A 54 7.30 -3.60 2.53
N TYR A 55 6.88 -4.76 2.04
CA TYR A 55 5.47 -5.06 1.81
C TYR A 55 4.68 -5.10 3.12
N MET A 56 5.22 -5.72 4.17
CA MET A 56 4.55 -5.79 5.48
C MET A 56 4.42 -4.40 6.11
N GLU A 57 5.48 -3.59 6.07
CA GLU A 57 5.45 -2.20 6.55
C GLU A 57 4.43 -1.36 5.78
N TRP A 58 4.39 -1.51 4.45
CA TRP A 58 3.41 -0.87 3.60
C TRP A 58 1.98 -1.28 3.97
N GLU A 59 1.73 -2.58 4.12
CA GLU A 59 0.41 -3.12 4.43
C GLU A 59 -0.07 -2.65 5.82
N GLU A 60 0.82 -2.63 6.80
CA GLU A 60 0.53 -2.14 8.16
C GLU A 60 0.17 -0.66 8.13
N LYS A 61 0.98 0.17 7.45
CA LYS A 61 0.72 1.61 7.30
C LYS A 61 -0.61 1.88 6.60
N TYR A 62 -0.90 1.15 5.52
CA TYR A 62 -2.16 1.23 4.80
C TYR A 62 -3.35 0.87 5.72
N LYS A 63 -3.29 -0.29 6.38
CA LYS A 63 -4.36 -0.76 7.29
C LYS A 63 -4.56 0.20 8.47
N GLN A 64 -3.48 0.75 9.01
CA GLN A 64 -3.55 1.76 10.07
C GLN A 64 -4.28 3.01 9.59
N ALA A 65 -3.87 3.58 8.46
CA ALA A 65 -4.50 4.77 7.90
C ALA A 65 -6.00 4.55 7.61
N MET A 66 -6.38 3.38 7.11
CA MET A 66 -7.78 3.03 6.86
C MET A 66 -8.59 2.85 8.14
N ARG A 67 -8.00 2.32 9.22
CA ARG A 67 -8.66 2.21 10.53
C ARG A 67 -8.87 3.57 11.19
N GLU A 68 -7.88 4.45 11.08
CA GLU A 68 -7.92 5.80 11.64
C GLU A 68 -8.80 6.76 10.83
N ASP A 69 -9.10 6.44 9.57
CA ASP A 69 -10.04 7.19 8.75
C ASP A 69 -11.50 6.95 9.16
N THR A 70 -11.92 7.62 10.23
CA THR A 70 -13.28 7.54 10.76
C THR A 70 -14.24 8.59 10.19
N TYR A 71 -13.83 9.36 9.18
CA TYR A 71 -14.67 10.41 8.60
C TYR A 71 -15.64 9.84 7.57
N GLY A 72 -16.93 10.00 7.80
CA GLY A 72 -18.00 9.50 6.92
C GLY A 72 -19.16 8.95 7.73
N GLY A 73 -20.29 8.78 7.06
CA GLY A 73 -21.49 8.18 7.62
C GLY A 73 -21.45 6.66 7.62
N LYS A 74 -22.40 6.07 8.34
CA LYS A 74 -22.69 4.62 8.32
C LYS A 74 -23.44 4.19 7.07
N THR A 75 -24.07 5.13 6.38
CA THR A 75 -24.68 4.92 5.06
C THR A 75 -24.07 5.85 4.00
N PRO A 76 -24.17 5.49 2.70
CA PRO A 76 -23.74 6.36 1.61
C PRO A 76 -24.40 7.75 1.66
N GLU A 77 -25.70 7.80 1.97
CA GLU A 77 -26.48 9.04 2.05
C GLU A 77 -26.01 9.94 3.18
N GLU A 78 -25.67 9.35 4.33
CA GLU A 78 -25.12 10.09 5.46
C GLU A 78 -23.77 10.72 5.11
N THR A 79 -22.86 9.98 4.48
CA THR A 79 -21.58 10.54 3.99
C THR A 79 -21.81 11.69 3.01
N LEU A 80 -22.69 11.49 2.02
CA LEU A 80 -22.95 12.52 1.01
C LEU A 80 -23.55 13.79 1.64
N LYS A 81 -24.47 13.63 2.60
CA LYS A 81 -25.05 14.74 3.35
C LYS A 81 -24.00 15.50 4.15
N MET A 82 -23.13 14.80 4.88
CA MET A 82 -22.05 15.42 5.66
C MET A 82 -21.08 16.20 4.75
N PHE A 83 -20.76 15.67 3.57
CA PHE A 83 -19.98 16.36 2.56
C PHE A 83 -20.64 17.66 2.10
N ILE A 84 -21.92 17.62 1.72
CA ILE A 84 -22.68 18.81 1.31
C ILE A 84 -22.73 19.84 2.44
N GLU A 85 -22.92 19.41 3.69
CA GLU A 85 -22.95 20.31 4.85
C GLU A 85 -21.60 21.00 5.10
N ALA A 86 -20.48 20.29 4.92
CA ALA A 86 -19.15 20.89 5.01
C ALA A 86 -18.91 21.90 3.88
N LEU A 87 -19.31 21.58 2.63
CA LEU A 87 -19.22 22.51 1.50
C LEU A 87 -20.06 23.78 1.74
N LYS A 88 -21.28 23.66 2.29
CA LYS A 88 -22.14 24.80 2.62
C LYS A 88 -21.53 25.73 3.68
N LYS A 89 -20.70 25.19 4.57
CA LYS A 89 -19.92 25.95 5.56
C LYS A 89 -18.60 26.46 5.00
N GLU A 90 -18.30 26.17 3.74
CA GLU A 90 -17.02 26.42 3.09
C GLU A 90 -15.82 25.84 3.84
N ASP A 91 -16.05 24.76 4.60
CA ASP A 91 -15.04 24.02 5.37
C ASP A 91 -14.41 22.97 4.46
N ILE A 92 -13.39 23.40 3.70
CA ILE A 92 -12.75 22.57 2.69
C ILE A 92 -11.94 21.43 3.31
N GLU A 93 -11.34 21.66 4.47
CA GLU A 93 -10.62 20.62 5.20
C GLU A 93 -11.58 19.50 5.61
N LEU A 94 -12.75 19.83 6.17
CA LEU A 94 -13.74 18.83 6.54
C LEU A 94 -14.39 18.17 5.30
N ALA A 95 -14.68 18.94 4.25
CA ALA A 95 -15.26 18.40 3.03
C ALA A 95 -14.32 17.37 2.37
N SER A 96 -13.02 17.68 2.31
CA SER A 96 -12.02 16.77 1.74
C SER A 96 -11.92 15.47 2.55
N LYS A 97 -12.09 15.51 3.88
CA LYS A 97 -12.07 14.34 4.76
C LYS A 97 -13.11 13.27 4.43
N TYR A 98 -14.21 13.58 3.74
CA TYR A 98 -15.19 12.56 3.33
C TYR A 98 -14.78 11.76 2.09
N PHE A 99 -13.74 12.20 1.37
CA PHE A 99 -13.14 11.41 0.31
C PHE A 99 -12.26 10.30 0.87
N ALA A 100 -12.08 9.22 0.10
CA ALA A 100 -11.10 8.19 0.42
C ALA A 100 -9.67 8.75 0.31
N LEU A 101 -8.75 8.15 1.06
CA LEU A 101 -7.32 8.41 0.92
C LEU A 101 -6.84 7.95 -0.46
N ASP A 102 -5.84 8.64 -1.03
CA ASP A 102 -5.15 8.16 -2.22
C ASP A 102 -4.38 6.88 -1.88
N THR A 103 -4.66 5.79 -2.61
CA THR A 103 -4.06 4.47 -2.37
C THR A 103 -2.96 4.12 -3.37
N ASN A 104 -2.66 5.01 -4.32
CA ASN A 104 -1.57 4.84 -5.25
C ASN A 104 -0.24 5.18 -4.57
N GLU A 105 0.57 4.16 -4.30
CA GLU A 105 1.89 4.28 -3.66
C GLU A 105 2.87 5.20 -4.39
N ASN A 106 2.69 5.35 -5.71
CA ASN A 106 3.54 6.19 -6.53
C ASN A 106 3.07 7.66 -6.55
N SER A 107 1.95 7.97 -5.88
CA SER A 107 1.40 9.32 -5.77
C SER A 107 2.12 10.09 -4.67
N GLU A 108 2.46 11.35 -4.91
CA GLU A 108 2.91 12.27 -3.85
C GLU A 108 1.83 12.50 -2.77
N TYR A 109 0.58 12.16 -3.09
CA TYR A 109 -0.56 12.26 -2.20
C TYR A 109 -0.90 10.92 -1.51
N TYR A 110 -0.06 9.88 -1.62
CA TYR A 110 -0.30 8.58 -1.01
C TYR A 110 -0.69 8.68 0.47
N LEU A 111 -1.80 8.03 0.83
CA LEU A 111 -2.47 8.07 2.13
C LEU A 111 -2.87 9.48 2.62
N THR A 112 -3.16 10.39 1.68
CA THR A 112 -3.68 11.73 1.98
C THR A 112 -4.93 12.02 1.14
N ARG A 113 -5.54 13.19 1.38
CA ARG A 113 -6.66 13.73 0.58
C ARG A 113 -6.32 15.04 -0.10
N LYS A 114 -5.02 15.35 -0.18
CA LYS A 114 -4.53 16.67 -0.61
C LYS A 114 -4.98 17.03 -2.03
N LYS A 115 -5.04 16.04 -2.94
CA LYS A 115 -5.64 16.22 -4.27
C LYS A 115 -7.09 16.77 -4.21
N TRP A 116 -7.93 16.21 -3.34
CA TRP A 116 -9.32 16.65 -3.17
C TRP A 116 -9.41 18.00 -2.47
N GLU A 117 -8.61 18.21 -1.42
CA GLU A 117 -8.51 19.50 -0.72
C GLU A 117 -8.13 20.63 -1.68
N GLU A 118 -7.07 20.44 -2.49
CA GLU A 118 -6.62 21.43 -3.47
C GLU A 118 -7.67 21.68 -4.58
N THR A 119 -8.39 20.64 -4.99
CA THR A 119 -9.47 20.74 -5.99
C THR A 119 -10.63 21.58 -5.45
N LEU A 120 -11.05 21.31 -4.21
CA LEU A 120 -12.12 22.05 -3.55
C LEU A 120 -11.71 23.49 -3.20
N GLU A 121 -10.46 23.71 -2.78
CA GLU A 121 -9.91 25.06 -2.57
C GLU A 121 -9.90 25.88 -3.86
N ARG A 122 -9.55 25.25 -4.98
CA ARG A 122 -9.62 25.91 -6.29
C ARG A 122 -11.05 26.27 -6.65
N ALA A 123 -11.99 25.35 -6.48
CA ALA A 123 -13.40 25.60 -6.73
C ALA A 123 -13.95 26.74 -5.83
N LYS A 124 -13.49 26.84 -4.58
CA LYS A 124 -13.78 27.96 -3.68
C LYS A 124 -13.29 29.29 -4.24
N LYS A 125 -12.02 29.36 -4.62
CA LYS A 125 -11.40 30.58 -5.19
C LYS A 125 -12.07 31.03 -6.49
N GLU A 126 -12.54 30.08 -7.28
CA GLU A 126 -13.26 30.34 -8.55
C GLU A 126 -14.76 30.64 -8.35
N GLY A 127 -15.27 30.65 -7.11
CA GLY A 127 -16.69 30.88 -6.83
C GLY A 127 -17.63 29.75 -7.27
N LYS A 128 -17.09 28.56 -7.54
CA LYS A 128 -17.81 27.40 -8.09
C LYS A 128 -18.42 26.48 -7.03
N LEU A 129 -18.13 26.67 -5.74
CA LEU A 129 -18.69 25.81 -4.69
C LEU A 129 -20.21 25.76 -4.70
N ARG A 130 -20.87 26.90 -4.97
CA ARG A 130 -22.33 26.95 -5.03
C ARG A 130 -22.89 26.09 -6.15
N GLU A 131 -22.23 26.08 -7.31
CA GLU A 131 -22.59 25.23 -8.45
C GLU A 131 -22.42 23.75 -8.09
N ILE A 132 -21.28 23.37 -7.51
CA ILE A 132 -21.01 22.01 -7.03
C ILE A 132 -22.10 21.58 -6.03
N ILE A 133 -22.40 22.39 -5.01
CA ILE A 133 -23.44 22.08 -4.02
C ILE A 133 -24.80 21.88 -4.70
N ASN A 134 -25.18 22.76 -5.62
CA ASN A 134 -26.46 22.67 -6.32
C ASN A 134 -26.57 21.40 -7.19
N THR A 135 -25.48 21.00 -7.83
CA THR A 135 -25.44 19.76 -8.62
C THR A 135 -25.53 18.53 -7.71
N VAL A 136 -24.72 18.48 -6.66
CA VAL A 136 -24.67 17.33 -5.73
C VAL A 136 -25.95 17.18 -4.91
N LEU A 137 -26.66 18.28 -4.60
CA LEU A 137 -27.97 18.22 -3.94
C LEU A 137 -29.05 17.50 -4.73
N ARG A 138 -28.90 17.39 -6.07
CA ARG A 138 -29.82 16.65 -6.94
C ARG A 138 -29.49 15.16 -7.04
N ALA A 139 -28.40 14.72 -6.42
CA ALA A 139 -27.95 13.34 -6.52
C ALA A 139 -28.96 12.40 -5.85
N ILE A 140 -29.34 11.35 -6.58
CA ILE A 140 -30.21 10.27 -6.12
C ILE A 140 -29.50 8.93 -6.29
N PRO A 141 -29.84 7.88 -5.53
CA PRO A 141 -29.29 6.55 -5.75
C PRO A 141 -29.44 6.14 -7.22
N THR A 142 -28.36 5.68 -7.84
CA THR A 142 -28.37 5.24 -9.23
C THR A 142 -29.38 4.11 -9.41
N GLU A 143 -30.28 4.26 -10.38
CA GLU A 143 -31.30 3.27 -10.69
C GLU A 143 -30.67 1.97 -11.22
N ASN A 144 -31.23 0.83 -10.84
CA ASN A 144 -30.78 -0.51 -11.27
C ASN A 144 -29.29 -0.80 -10.98
N GLN A 145 -28.67 -0.09 -10.03
CA GLN A 145 -27.31 -0.44 -9.60
C GLN A 145 -27.29 -1.83 -8.98
N GLU A 146 -26.24 -2.60 -9.26
CA GLU A 146 -26.04 -3.88 -8.60
C GLU A 146 -25.90 -3.69 -7.09
N LEU A 147 -26.61 -4.51 -6.31
CA LEU A 147 -26.49 -4.48 -4.86
C LEU A 147 -25.07 -4.89 -4.47
N SER A 148 -24.34 -3.97 -3.85
CA SER A 148 -22.98 -4.16 -3.38
C SER A 148 -22.87 -3.71 -1.92
N GLU A 149 -22.22 -4.52 -1.10
CA GLU A 149 -21.89 -4.15 0.28
C GLU A 149 -20.70 -3.18 0.35
N LYS A 150 -19.98 -2.98 -0.76
CA LYS A 150 -18.70 -2.27 -0.78
C LYS A 150 -18.68 -1.02 -1.65
N THR A 151 -19.66 -0.87 -2.54
CA THR A 151 -19.73 0.24 -3.49
C THR A 151 -21.17 0.73 -3.57
N PHE A 152 -21.33 2.03 -3.78
CA PHE A 152 -22.64 2.64 -3.95
C PHE A 152 -22.50 3.84 -4.87
N TRP A 153 -23.47 4.00 -5.77
CA TRP A 153 -23.49 5.09 -6.73
C TRP A 153 -24.69 6.00 -6.52
N PHE A 154 -24.45 7.30 -6.62
CA PHE A 154 -25.47 8.30 -6.84
C PHE A 154 -25.33 8.90 -8.23
N SER A 155 -26.45 9.13 -8.89
CA SER A 155 -26.51 9.81 -10.19
C SER A 155 -27.22 11.16 -10.04
N VAL A 156 -26.73 12.16 -10.75
CA VAL A 156 -27.47 13.40 -11.04
C VAL A 156 -27.90 13.32 -12.49
N TYR A 157 -29.18 13.58 -12.74
CA TYR A 157 -29.73 13.58 -14.09
C TYR A 157 -30.03 15.01 -14.56
N ASP A 158 -29.78 15.27 -15.84
CA ASP A 158 -30.19 16.51 -16.51
C ASP A 158 -31.71 16.51 -16.78
N ALA A 159 -32.23 17.63 -17.29
CA ALA A 159 -33.66 17.76 -17.62
C ALA A 159 -34.15 16.80 -18.73
N LYS A 160 -33.23 16.16 -19.46
CA LYS A 160 -33.52 15.19 -20.52
C LYS A 160 -33.41 13.74 -20.03
N GLY A 161 -33.03 13.53 -18.77
CA GLY A 161 -32.82 12.21 -18.18
C GLY A 161 -31.45 11.60 -18.45
N ASN A 162 -30.48 12.36 -18.98
CA ASN A 162 -29.11 11.88 -19.13
C ASN A 162 -28.34 12.03 -17.82
N VAL A 163 -27.38 11.15 -17.56
CA VAL A 163 -26.48 11.28 -16.41
C VAL A 163 -25.56 12.48 -16.61
N GLU A 164 -25.70 13.48 -15.75
CA GLU A 164 -24.89 14.69 -15.67
C GLU A 164 -23.66 14.49 -14.77
N LEU A 165 -23.83 13.75 -13.67
CA LEU A 165 -22.79 13.46 -12.68
C LEU A 165 -23.01 12.07 -12.10
N LEU A 166 -21.92 11.33 -11.87
CA LEU A 166 -21.91 10.08 -11.13
C LEU A 166 -21.00 10.25 -9.91
N ILE A 167 -21.54 10.02 -8.72
CA ILE A 167 -20.81 10.06 -7.46
C ILE A 167 -20.64 8.62 -6.99
N GLU A 168 -19.40 8.20 -6.86
CA GLU A 168 -19.07 6.84 -6.42
C GLU A 168 -18.56 6.86 -4.99
N LEU A 169 -19.13 6.00 -4.17
CA LEU A 169 -18.68 5.77 -2.79
C LEU A 169 -18.22 4.34 -2.61
N SER A 170 -17.22 4.17 -1.73
CA SER A 170 -16.75 2.87 -1.28
C SER A 170 -16.84 2.74 0.23
N TYR A 171 -17.19 1.54 0.70
CA TYR A 171 -17.23 1.21 2.12
C TYR A 171 -15.83 0.89 2.65
N ASN A 172 -15.35 1.70 3.59
CA ASN A 172 -14.14 1.38 4.33
C ASN A 172 -14.46 0.37 5.44
N SER A 173 -14.15 -0.91 5.18
CA SER A 173 -14.38 -2.01 6.13
C SER A 173 -13.58 -1.90 7.43
N GLN A 174 -12.46 -1.17 7.44
CA GLN A 174 -11.59 -1.03 8.60
C GLN A 174 -12.18 -0.08 9.66
N SER A 175 -12.72 1.06 9.22
CA SER A 175 -13.34 2.07 10.09
C SER A 175 -14.88 2.07 10.05
N LYS A 176 -15.47 1.24 9.20
CA LYS A 176 -16.92 1.04 9.04
C LYS A 176 -17.67 2.32 8.69
N VAL A 177 -17.15 3.08 7.72
CA VAL A 177 -17.77 4.30 7.18
C VAL A 177 -17.68 4.31 5.65
N TRP A 178 -18.59 5.05 5.02
CA TRP A 178 -18.58 5.25 3.56
C TRP A 178 -17.72 6.45 3.17
N LYS A 179 -16.98 6.32 2.07
CA LYS A 179 -16.05 7.32 1.55
C LYS A 179 -16.36 7.65 0.10
N ILE A 180 -16.28 8.91 -0.29
CA ILE A 180 -16.39 9.31 -1.71
C ILE A 180 -15.08 8.97 -2.41
N ILE A 181 -15.13 8.22 -3.50
CA ILE A 181 -13.93 7.86 -4.27
C ILE A 181 -13.88 8.60 -5.61
N ASN A 182 -15.03 9.04 -6.13
CA ASN A 182 -15.09 9.78 -7.38
C ASN A 182 -16.30 10.73 -7.43
N ILE A 183 -16.10 11.90 -8.03
CA ILE A 183 -17.11 12.90 -8.37
C ILE A 183 -16.62 13.74 -9.56
#